data_AF-A0A415SAR2-F1
#
_entry.id   AF-A0A415SAR2-F1
#
_cell.length_a   1.000
_cell.length_b   1.000
_cell.length_c   1.000
_cell.angle_alpha   90.00
_cell.angle_beta   90.00
_cell.angle_gamma   90.00
#
_symmetry.space_group_name_H-M   'P 1'
#
loop_
_entity.id
_entity.type
_entity.pdbx_description
1 polymer ?
#
loop_
_entity_poly.entity_id
_entity_poly.type
_entity_poly.pdbx_seq_one_letter_code
_entity_poly.pdbx_strand_id
1 'polypeptide(L)'
;MTARNKETLSEIQQMIEKFMEERGLKLSDEKTVITNINDGFDFLGWNFRKFKEKLLIQPSRKSKQKVTKSLSRTVKYYHEASQELLIIKLNQITRGWAEYHHSVCAKKTYALIDHRLWEMLWKWAKRRHPRKGRKWIKNRYWHPKENREWSFRTDRAILYQMMDMPIVRIRSLDLKKNPFLDSDYFERRRKQHKKDKETAYFSSTAALSGYYAL
;
A
#
# COMPACT_ATOMS: atom_id res chain seq x y z
N MET A 1 -23.69 -0.09 1.77
CA MET A 1 -24.77 0.66 1.08
C MET A 1 -24.50 2.15 1.25
N THR A 2 -25.05 2.99 0.38
CA THR A 2 -24.93 4.45 0.45
C THR A 2 -26.31 5.06 0.26
N ALA A 3 -26.70 6.02 1.10
CA ALA A 3 -27.94 6.77 0.94
C ALA A 3 -27.73 8.25 1.30
N ARG A 4 -28.75 9.08 1.04
CA ARG A 4 -28.69 10.53 1.29
C ARG A 4 -28.95 10.91 2.76
N ASN A 5 -29.69 10.07 3.48
CA ASN A 5 -30.07 10.30 4.87
C ASN A 5 -29.85 9.01 5.69
N LYS A 6 -29.97 9.13 7.02
CA LYS A 6 -29.69 8.03 7.94
C LYS A 6 -30.88 7.06 8.01
N GLU A 7 -32.09 7.60 7.90
CA GLU A 7 -33.36 6.88 8.01
C GLU A 7 -33.46 5.79 6.95
N THR A 8 -33.18 6.12 5.68
CA THR A 8 -33.16 5.15 4.58
C THR A 8 -32.08 4.07 4.79
N LEU A 9 -30.94 4.41 5.40
CA LEU A 9 -29.92 3.39 5.73
C LEU A 9 -30.40 2.43 6.82
N SER A 10 -31.14 2.92 7.81
CA SER A 10 -31.74 2.09 8.86
C SER A 10 -32.81 1.14 8.29
N GLU A 11 -33.66 1.63 7.38
CA GLU A 11 -34.66 0.81 6.68
C GLU A 11 -33.98 -0.29 5.85
N ILE A 12 -32.97 0.08 5.05
CA ILE A 12 -32.18 -0.86 4.26
C ILE A 12 -31.49 -1.90 5.17
N GLN A 13 -30.97 -1.48 6.33
CA GLN A 13 -30.35 -2.40 7.27
C GLN A 13 -31.34 -3.48 7.72
N GLN A 14 -32.57 -3.11 8.10
CA GLN A 14 -33.60 -4.08 8.48
C GLN A 14 -33.97 -5.03 7.33
N MET A 15 -34.02 -4.53 6.09
CA MET A 15 -34.27 -5.37 4.91
C MET A 15 -33.14 -6.39 4.70
N ILE A 16 -31.88 -5.97 4.87
CA ILE A 16 -30.72 -6.86 4.76
C ILE A 16 -30.72 -7.91 5.87
N GLU A 17 -31.06 -7.52 7.10
CA GLU A 17 -31.15 -8.45 8.23
C GLU A 17 -32.16 -9.56 7.96
N LYS A 18 -33.37 -9.22 7.51
CA LYS A 18 -34.40 -10.21 7.11
C LYS A 18 -33.93 -11.12 5.99
N PHE A 19 -33.30 -10.55 4.95
CA PHE A 19 -32.76 -11.33 3.83
C PHE A 19 -31.64 -12.31 4.26
N MET A 20 -30.82 -11.92 5.23
CA MET A 20 -29.74 -12.75 5.76
C MET A 20 -30.25 -13.83 6.73
N GLU A 21 -31.31 -13.53 7.49
CA GLU A 21 -31.92 -14.44 8.46
C GLU A 21 -32.45 -15.72 7.81
N GLU A 22 -33.09 -15.61 6.64
CA GLU A 22 -33.51 -16.77 5.83
C GLU A 22 -32.36 -17.75 5.51
N ARG A 23 -31.11 -17.27 5.54
CA ARG A 23 -29.89 -18.03 5.24
C ARG A 23 -29.10 -18.38 6.51
N GLY A 24 -29.66 -18.14 7.69
CA GLY A 24 -29.02 -18.40 8.98
C GLY A 24 -27.85 -17.46 9.29
N LEU A 25 -27.79 -16.28 8.68
CA LEU A 25 -26.74 -15.28 8.90
C LEU A 25 -27.29 -14.08 9.66
N LYS A 26 -26.49 -13.51 10.57
CA LYS A 26 -26.81 -12.28 11.31
C LYS A 26 -25.71 -11.25 11.14
N LEU A 27 -26.09 -9.97 11.05
CA LEU A 27 -25.13 -8.87 11.11
C LEU A 27 -24.50 -8.77 12.50
N SER A 28 -23.22 -8.39 12.54
CA SER A 28 -22.52 -8.13 13.79
C SER A 28 -22.74 -6.68 14.18
N ASP A 29 -23.38 -6.45 15.33
CA ASP A 29 -23.68 -5.11 15.85
C ASP A 29 -22.40 -4.29 16.04
N GLU A 30 -21.32 -4.92 16.50
CA GLU A 30 -20.01 -4.28 16.69
C GLU A 30 -19.36 -3.79 15.39
N LYS A 31 -19.62 -4.47 14.26
CA LYS A 31 -18.97 -4.18 12.97
C LYS A 31 -19.85 -3.31 12.06
N THR A 32 -21.15 -3.24 12.35
CA THR A 32 -22.13 -2.54 11.52
C THR A 32 -22.25 -1.11 12.01
N VAL A 33 -21.82 -0.15 11.19
CA VAL A 33 -21.82 1.27 11.55
C VAL A 33 -22.36 2.10 10.39
N ILE A 34 -23.35 2.94 10.70
CA ILE A 34 -23.82 4.01 9.81
C ILE A 34 -23.01 5.26 10.11
N THR A 35 -22.33 5.82 9.10
CA THR A 35 -21.45 6.97 9.27
C THR A 35 -21.53 7.92 8.09
N ASN A 36 -21.25 9.21 8.32
CA ASN A 36 -21.20 10.21 7.28
C ASN A 36 -19.85 10.15 6.53
N ILE A 37 -19.87 10.40 5.22
CA ILE A 37 -18.64 10.43 4.41
C ILE A 37 -17.63 11.50 4.86
N ASN A 38 -18.09 12.55 5.55
CA ASN A 38 -17.23 13.61 6.11
C ASN A 38 -16.41 13.14 7.33
N ASP A 39 -16.96 12.20 8.10
CA ASP A 39 -16.25 11.53 9.20
C ASP A 39 -15.33 10.45 8.65
N GLY A 40 -15.81 9.76 7.62
CA GLY A 40 -15.09 8.77 6.84
C GLY A 40 -15.14 7.37 7.44
N PHE A 41 -14.78 6.38 6.63
CA PHE A 41 -14.82 4.97 7.04
C PHE A 41 -13.70 4.16 6.39
N ASP A 42 -13.35 3.05 7.03
CA ASP A 42 -12.35 2.11 6.52
C ASP A 42 -13.04 0.98 5.75
N PHE A 43 -12.62 0.74 4.51
CA PHE A 43 -13.08 -0.38 3.68
C PHE A 43 -11.92 -0.92 2.83
N LEU A 44 -11.75 -2.25 2.81
CA LEU A 44 -10.67 -2.94 2.10
C LEU A 44 -9.28 -2.32 2.32
N GLY A 45 -8.98 -1.94 3.56
CA GLY A 45 -7.69 -1.36 3.92
C GLY A 45 -7.48 0.09 3.48
N TRP A 46 -8.47 0.74 2.88
CA TRP A 46 -8.48 2.17 2.57
C TRP A 46 -9.43 2.92 3.50
N ASN A 47 -9.12 4.19 3.76
CA ASN A 47 -9.99 5.14 4.41
C ASN A 47 -10.60 6.04 3.34
N PHE A 48 -11.92 6.11 3.34
CA PHE A 48 -12.71 6.97 2.46
C PHE A 48 -13.20 8.14 3.29
N ARG A 49 -12.77 9.35 2.95
CA ARG A 49 -13.23 10.56 3.65
C ARG A 49 -13.35 11.74 2.71
N LYS A 50 -14.49 12.44 2.79
CA LYS A 50 -14.71 13.68 2.06
C LYS A 50 -14.26 14.87 2.91
N PHE A 51 -13.36 15.66 2.36
CA PHE A 51 -12.91 16.91 2.95
C PHE A 51 -13.49 18.05 2.13
N LYS A 52 -14.46 18.78 2.71
CA LYS A 52 -15.27 19.78 1.99
C LYS A 52 -15.93 19.13 0.77
N GLU A 53 -15.45 19.42 -0.44
CA GLU A 53 -15.99 18.87 -1.68
C GLU A 53 -15.18 17.68 -2.23
N LYS A 54 -13.95 17.46 -1.73
CA LYS A 54 -13.02 16.48 -2.31
C LYS A 54 -13.03 15.17 -1.53
N LEU A 55 -13.30 14.06 -2.22
CA LEU A 55 -13.12 12.72 -1.68
C LEU A 55 -11.64 12.32 -1.73
N LEU A 56 -11.05 12.05 -0.57
CA LEU A 56 -9.72 11.49 -0.46
C LEU A 56 -9.82 10.03 -0.03
N ILE A 57 -9.24 9.16 -0.85
CA ILE A 57 -9.08 7.74 -0.55
C ILE A 57 -7.61 7.51 -0.25
N GLN A 58 -7.31 7.04 0.96
CA GLN A 58 -5.93 6.85 1.43
C GLN A 58 -5.78 5.49 2.11
N PRO A 59 -4.58 4.92 2.24
CA PRO A 59 -4.38 3.74 3.07
C PRO A 59 -4.83 4.01 4.52
N SER A 60 -5.70 3.13 5.03
CA SER A 60 -6.28 3.24 6.37
C SER A 60 -5.21 3.21 7.46
N ARG A 61 -5.52 3.74 8.65
CA ARG A 61 -4.61 3.68 9.81
C ARG A 61 -4.26 2.24 10.15
N LYS A 62 -5.24 1.33 10.11
CA LYS A 62 -5.05 -0.10 10.36
C LYS A 62 -4.11 -0.75 9.34
N SER A 63 -4.28 -0.46 8.03
CA SER A 63 -3.36 -0.98 6.99
C SER A 63 -1.92 -0.50 7.21
N LYS A 64 -1.74 0.81 7.45
CA LYS A 64 -0.41 1.40 7.74
C LYS A 64 0.28 0.75 8.94
N GLN A 65 -0.47 0.52 10.02
CA GLN A 65 0.06 -0.16 11.21
C GLN A 65 0.42 -1.61 10.92
N LYS A 66 -0.41 -2.34 10.17
CA LYS A 66 -0.16 -3.74 9.80
C LYS A 66 1.13 -3.90 9.00
N VAL A 67 1.34 -3.09 7.95
CA VAL A 67 2.58 -3.15 7.16
C VAL A 67 3.79 -2.71 7.98
N THR A 68 3.69 -1.64 8.78
CA THR A 68 4.78 -1.20 9.66
C THR A 68 5.18 -2.29 10.65
N LYS A 69 4.21 -2.99 11.24
CA LYS A 69 4.45 -4.12 12.16
C LYS A 69 5.08 -5.30 11.44
N SER A 70 4.65 -5.59 10.20
CA SER A 70 5.23 -6.65 9.37
C SER A 70 6.71 -6.36 9.06
N LEU A 71 7.03 -5.14 8.63
CA LEU A 71 8.40 -4.70 8.40
C LEU A 71 9.25 -4.78 9.67
N SER A 72 8.73 -4.28 10.80
CA SER A 72 9.44 -4.35 12.09
C SER A 72 9.72 -5.80 12.51
N ARG A 73 8.75 -6.69 12.38
CA ARG A 73 8.92 -8.13 12.67
C ARG A 73 9.98 -8.74 11.75
N THR A 74 9.96 -8.40 10.46
CA THR A 74 10.93 -8.89 9.48
C THR A 74 12.35 -8.44 9.84
N VAL A 75 12.55 -7.16 10.11
CA VAL A 75 13.87 -6.62 10.52
C VAL A 75 14.37 -7.25 11.82
N LYS A 76 13.47 -7.49 12.79
CA LYS A 76 13.82 -8.14 14.06
C LYS A 76 14.15 -9.62 13.88
N TYR A 77 13.39 -10.34 13.06
CA TYR A 77 13.62 -11.76 12.80
C TYR A 77 14.97 -11.96 12.08
N TYR A 78 15.19 -11.24 10.98
CA TYR A 78 16.42 -11.27 10.19
C TYR A 78 17.52 -10.36 10.78
N HIS A 79 17.59 -10.24 12.10
CA HIS A 79 18.56 -9.38 12.77
C HIS A 79 20.01 -9.82 12.50
N GLU A 80 20.27 -11.13 12.42
CA GLU A 80 21.60 -11.72 12.17
C GLU A 80 21.87 -12.04 10.69
N ALA A 81 20.84 -12.03 9.85
CA ALA A 81 20.95 -12.37 8.44
C ALA A 81 21.88 -11.43 7.65
N SER A 82 22.27 -11.87 6.45
CA SER A 82 22.97 -11.01 5.50
C SER A 82 22.09 -9.83 5.08
N GLN A 83 22.74 -8.73 4.69
CA GLN A 83 22.05 -7.57 4.15
C GLN A 83 21.18 -7.94 2.92
N GLU A 84 21.68 -8.83 2.07
CA GLU A 84 21.00 -9.28 0.85
C GLU A 84 19.69 -10.00 1.15
N LEU A 85 19.72 -10.99 2.04
CA LEU A 85 18.54 -11.73 2.42
C LEU A 85 17.50 -10.80 3.06
N LEU A 86 17.94 -9.88 3.92
CA LEU A 86 17.06 -8.88 4.52
C LEU A 86 16.40 -7.99 3.45
N ILE A 87 17.16 -7.50 2.47
CA ILE A 87 16.64 -6.70 1.36
C ILE A 87 15.57 -7.49 0.59
N ILE A 88 15.86 -8.73 0.20
CA ILE A 88 14.92 -9.55 -0.57
C ILE A 88 13.59 -9.72 0.18
N LYS A 89 13.64 -10.03 1.48
CA LYS A 89 12.44 -10.21 2.31
C LYS A 89 11.66 -8.92 2.51
N LEU A 90 12.34 -7.79 2.68
CA LEU A 90 11.68 -6.49 2.77
C LEU A 90 11.03 -6.09 1.44
N ASN A 91 11.71 -6.32 0.32
CA ASN A 91 11.20 -6.00 -1.02
C ASN A 91 9.92 -6.75 -1.36
N GLN A 92 9.78 -8.01 -0.94
CA GLN A 92 8.54 -8.78 -1.11
C GLN A 92 7.35 -8.09 -0.44
N ILE A 93 7.56 -7.54 0.76
CA ILE A 93 6.52 -6.83 1.51
C ILE A 93 6.25 -5.45 0.91
N THR A 94 7.29 -4.64 0.72
CA THR A 94 7.15 -3.24 0.29
C THR A 94 6.59 -3.14 -1.13
N ARG A 95 7.08 -3.97 -2.06
CA ARG A 95 6.58 -4.00 -3.44
C ARG A 95 5.12 -4.44 -3.49
N GLY A 96 4.76 -5.52 -2.81
CA GLY A 96 3.37 -6.01 -2.78
C GLY A 96 2.41 -5.00 -2.15
N TRP A 97 2.82 -4.35 -1.06
CA TRP A 97 1.99 -3.35 -0.40
C TRP A 97 1.82 -2.07 -1.23
N ALA A 98 2.89 -1.59 -1.87
CA ALA A 98 2.82 -0.45 -2.78
C ALA A 98 1.99 -0.76 -4.04
N GLU A 99 2.11 -1.98 -4.55
CA GLU A 99 1.30 -2.45 -5.66
C GLU A 99 -0.19 -2.49 -5.29
N TYR A 100 -0.55 -2.96 -4.10
CA TYR A 100 -1.95 -2.95 -3.66
C TYR A 100 -2.55 -1.54 -3.54
N HIS A 101 -1.74 -0.56 -3.09
CA HIS A 101 -2.20 0.81 -2.83
C HIS A 101 -1.92 1.79 -3.98
N HIS A 102 -1.41 1.35 -5.14
CA HIS A 102 -1.02 2.23 -6.25
C HIS A 102 -2.17 3.07 -6.81
N SER A 103 -3.43 2.65 -6.64
CA SER A 103 -4.60 3.32 -7.20
C SER A 103 -5.16 4.46 -6.32
N VAL A 104 -4.74 4.53 -5.05
CA VAL A 104 -5.24 5.50 -4.07
C VAL A 104 -4.23 6.61 -3.78
N CYS A 105 -4.59 7.61 -2.98
CA CYS A 105 -3.69 8.71 -2.60
C CYS A 105 -2.62 8.21 -1.61
N ALA A 106 -1.64 7.44 -2.07
CA ALA A 106 -0.70 6.71 -1.22
C ALA A 106 0.69 7.35 -1.07
N LYS A 107 1.12 8.29 -1.93
CA LYS A 107 2.49 8.85 -1.92
C LYS A 107 2.95 9.35 -0.54
N LYS A 108 2.17 10.19 0.14
CA LYS A 108 2.51 10.66 1.51
C LYS A 108 2.68 9.50 2.50
N THR A 109 1.88 8.44 2.33
CA THR A 109 1.98 7.24 3.16
C THR A 109 3.21 6.41 2.82
N TYR A 110 3.56 6.28 1.54
CA TYR A 110 4.81 5.63 1.11
C TYR A 110 6.03 6.30 1.74
N ALA A 111 6.15 7.62 1.63
CA ALA A 111 7.24 8.38 2.25
C ALA A 111 7.35 8.11 3.77
N LEU A 112 6.21 8.12 4.46
CA LEU A 112 6.18 7.86 5.91
C LEU A 112 6.68 6.44 6.25
N ILE A 113 6.27 5.43 5.49
CA ILE A 113 6.67 4.04 5.78
C ILE A 113 8.12 3.79 5.36
N ASP A 114 8.56 4.33 4.23
CA ASP A 114 9.96 4.26 3.78
C ASP A 114 10.89 4.90 4.82
N HIS A 115 10.52 6.06 5.37
CA HIS A 115 11.27 6.71 6.45
C HIS A 115 11.35 5.82 7.71
N ARG A 116 10.22 5.26 8.16
CA ARG A 116 10.20 4.34 9.31
C ARG A 116 11.04 3.09 9.06
N LEU A 117 10.99 2.55 7.85
CA LEU A 117 11.81 1.40 7.47
C LEU A 117 13.29 1.74 7.52
N TRP A 118 13.67 2.93 7.03
CA TRP A 118 15.03 3.44 7.16
C TRP A 118 15.48 3.52 8.62
N GLU A 119 14.66 4.03 9.53
CA GLU A 119 14.98 4.07 10.97
C GLU A 119 15.19 2.66 11.56
N MET A 120 14.35 1.70 11.17
CA MET A 120 14.49 0.30 11.60
C MET A 120 15.79 -0.31 11.10
N LEU A 121 16.13 -0.07 9.83
CA LEU A 121 17.37 -0.55 9.21
C LEU A 121 18.61 0.12 9.82
N TRP A 122 18.53 1.40 10.15
CA TRP A 122 19.59 2.11 10.84
C TRP A 122 19.89 1.48 12.22
N LYS A 123 18.84 1.16 12.99
CA LYS A 123 18.97 0.44 14.27
C LYS A 123 19.56 -0.96 14.07
N TRP A 124 19.10 -1.70 13.06
CA TRP A 124 19.64 -3.01 12.69
C TRP A 124 21.14 -2.94 12.39
N ALA A 125 21.57 -1.96 11.59
CA ALA A 125 22.95 -1.78 11.18
C ALA A 125 23.87 -1.39 12.36
N LYS A 126 23.40 -0.47 13.23
CA LYS A 126 24.12 -0.08 14.45
C LYS A 126 24.34 -1.25 15.41
N ARG A 127 23.30 -2.07 15.61
CA ARG A 127 23.36 -3.22 16.53
C ARG A 127 24.46 -4.22 16.12
N ARG A 128 24.66 -4.42 14.82
CA ARG A 128 25.68 -5.35 14.29
C ARG A 128 27.10 -4.87 14.50
N HIS A 129 27.31 -3.57 14.71
CA HIS A 129 28.63 -2.95 14.80
C HIS A 129 28.73 -2.00 15.98
N PRO A 130 28.66 -2.51 17.23
CA PRO A 130 28.62 -1.67 18.43
C PRO A 130 29.88 -0.81 18.61
N ARG A 131 31.02 -1.24 18.07
CA ARG A 131 32.31 -0.53 18.15
C ARG A 131 32.61 0.39 16.96
N LYS A 132 31.70 0.51 15.97
CA LYS A 132 31.94 1.32 14.76
C LYS A 132 31.14 2.62 14.81
N GLY A 133 31.75 3.70 14.31
CA GLY A 133 31.10 5.01 14.21
C GLY A 133 30.00 5.06 13.16
N ARG A 134 29.13 6.08 13.24
CA ARG A 134 27.99 6.28 12.33
C ARG A 134 28.40 6.41 10.86
N LYS A 135 29.51 7.11 10.58
CA LYS A 135 30.06 7.26 9.21
C LYS A 135 30.46 5.92 8.60
N TRP A 136 31.08 5.05 9.41
CA TRP A 136 31.46 3.71 8.96
C TRP A 136 30.21 2.87 8.65
N ILE A 137 29.19 2.91 9.51
CA ILE A 137 27.92 2.20 9.29
C ILE A 137 27.24 2.68 8.00
N LYS A 138 27.16 4.00 7.78
CA LYS A 138 26.63 4.58 6.54
C LYS A 138 27.37 4.01 5.34
N ASN A 139 28.70 4.10 5.33
CA ASN A 139 29.52 3.67 4.20
C ASN A 139 29.50 2.15 3.97
N ARG A 140 29.17 1.35 5.00
CA ARG A 140 29.12 -0.11 4.90
C ARG A 140 27.84 -0.66 4.26
N TYR A 141 26.72 0.03 4.44
CA TYR A 141 25.38 -0.49 4.10
C TYR A 141 24.57 0.43 3.17
N TRP A 142 24.84 1.74 3.18
CA TRP A 142 24.18 2.72 2.32
C TRP A 142 25.18 3.23 1.28
N HIS A 143 24.95 2.82 0.03
CA HIS A 143 25.77 3.20 -1.10
C HIS A 143 24.97 4.11 -2.05
N PRO A 144 25.64 5.03 -2.75
CA PRO A 144 25.00 5.75 -3.83
C PRO A 144 24.58 4.79 -4.95
N LYS A 145 23.44 5.09 -5.58
CA LYS A 145 23.03 4.52 -6.87
C LYS A 145 22.23 5.62 -7.58
N GLU A 146 22.63 5.94 -8.80
CA GLU A 146 22.07 7.03 -9.62
C GLU A 146 21.91 8.33 -8.78
N ASN A 147 20.70 8.89 -8.76
CA ASN A 147 20.35 10.14 -8.09
C ASN A 147 20.09 10.00 -6.58
N ARG A 148 20.43 8.87 -5.94
CA ARG A 148 20.28 8.71 -4.49
C ARG A 148 21.59 8.32 -3.82
N GLU A 149 21.98 9.10 -2.83
CA GLU A 149 23.18 8.87 -2.04
C GLU A 149 23.02 7.83 -0.92
N TRP A 150 21.79 7.61 -0.45
CA TRP A 150 21.49 6.78 0.72
C TRP A 150 20.60 5.59 0.35
N SER A 151 21.12 4.69 -0.48
CA SER A 151 20.41 3.47 -0.85
C SER A 151 20.94 2.27 -0.09
N PHE A 152 20.06 1.63 0.69
CA PHE A 152 20.38 0.39 1.41
C PHE A 152 20.53 -0.74 0.40
N ARG A 153 21.78 -1.09 0.05
CA ARG A 153 22.08 -2.01 -1.05
C ARG A 153 23.37 -2.80 -0.82
N THR A 154 23.48 -3.89 -1.54
CA THR A 154 24.74 -4.57 -1.86
C THR A 154 24.94 -4.55 -3.38
N ASP A 155 25.93 -5.27 -3.87
CA ASP A 155 26.16 -5.47 -5.29
C ASP A 155 25.08 -6.33 -5.95
N ARG A 156 24.37 -7.17 -5.17
CA ARG A 156 23.36 -8.12 -5.66
C ARG A 156 21.92 -7.73 -5.34
N ALA A 157 21.69 -6.84 -4.37
CA ALA A 157 20.34 -6.48 -3.97
C ALA A 157 20.22 -5.02 -3.52
N ILE A 158 19.12 -4.38 -3.87
CA ILE A 158 18.79 -3.00 -3.44
C ILE A 158 17.39 -2.93 -2.86
N LEU A 159 17.25 -2.19 -1.76
CA LEU A 159 15.96 -2.01 -1.09
C LEU A 159 15.01 -1.14 -1.91
N TYR A 160 13.83 -1.71 -2.20
CA TYR A 160 12.72 -1.04 -2.86
C TYR A 160 12.10 0.04 -1.97
N GLN A 161 12.12 1.28 -2.45
CA GLN A 161 11.40 2.42 -1.84
C GLN A 161 10.00 2.51 -2.44
N MET A 162 8.98 2.46 -1.59
CA MET A 162 7.59 2.53 -2.02
C MET A 162 7.24 3.86 -2.69
N MET A 163 7.98 4.92 -2.37
CA MET A 163 7.87 6.21 -3.04
C MET A 163 8.08 6.15 -4.56
N ASP A 164 8.74 5.11 -5.06
CA ASP A 164 8.93 4.93 -6.51
C ASP A 164 7.70 4.37 -7.21
N MET A 165 6.76 3.76 -6.48
CA MET A 165 5.53 3.25 -7.08
C MET A 165 4.70 4.39 -7.67
N PRO A 166 4.50 4.47 -9.00
CA PRO A 166 3.63 5.48 -9.58
C PRO A 166 2.19 5.28 -9.11
N ILE A 167 1.44 6.39 -9.01
CA ILE A 167 0.01 6.31 -8.71
C ILE A 167 -0.75 6.22 -10.02
N VAL A 168 -1.49 5.13 -10.21
CA VAL A 168 -2.28 4.88 -11.44
C VAL A 168 -3.73 4.64 -11.05
N ARG A 169 -4.58 5.63 -11.37
CA ARG A 169 -5.99 5.61 -10.97
C ARG A 169 -6.77 4.59 -11.78
N ILE A 170 -7.59 3.82 -11.09
CA ILE A 170 -8.58 2.95 -11.73
C ILE A 170 -9.73 3.85 -12.20
N ARG A 171 -10.08 3.76 -13.48
CA ARG A 171 -11.18 4.55 -14.08
C ARG A 171 -12.53 4.14 -13.45
N SER A 172 -13.60 4.93 -13.60
CA SER A 172 -14.94 4.46 -13.21
C SER A 172 -15.40 3.30 -14.11
N LEU A 173 -16.22 2.39 -13.57
CA LEU A 173 -16.84 1.33 -14.36
C LEU A 173 -18.04 1.88 -15.12
N ASP A 174 -18.31 1.33 -16.31
CA ASP A 174 -19.60 1.52 -16.96
C ASP A 174 -20.63 0.64 -16.24
N LEU A 175 -21.57 1.28 -15.55
CA LEU A 175 -22.57 0.60 -14.72
C LEU A 175 -23.58 -0.21 -15.54
N LYS A 176 -23.65 0.00 -16.87
CA LYS A 176 -24.51 -0.79 -17.76
C LYS A 176 -23.90 -2.13 -18.17
N LYS A 177 -22.60 -2.34 -17.89
CA LYS A 177 -21.86 -3.53 -18.33
C LYS A 177 -21.85 -4.61 -17.27
N ASN A 178 -22.24 -5.82 -17.67
CA ASN A 178 -22.28 -6.99 -16.79
C ASN A 178 -20.99 -7.83 -16.95
N PRO A 179 -20.27 -8.16 -15.86
CA PRO A 179 -19.04 -8.97 -15.92
C PRO A 179 -19.16 -10.33 -16.64
N PHE A 180 -20.35 -10.93 -16.63
CA PHE A 180 -20.60 -12.24 -17.22
C PHE A 180 -21.08 -12.17 -18.67
N LEU A 181 -21.69 -11.06 -19.08
CA LEU A 181 -22.25 -10.88 -20.44
C LEU A 181 -21.34 -10.01 -21.33
N ASP A 182 -20.59 -9.08 -20.74
CA ASP A 182 -19.75 -8.11 -21.46
C ASP A 182 -18.24 -8.35 -21.20
N SER A 183 -17.77 -9.60 -21.27
CA SER A 183 -16.38 -9.97 -20.97
C SER A 183 -15.35 -9.10 -21.70
N ASP A 184 -15.57 -8.81 -22.98
CA ASP A 184 -14.70 -8.01 -23.84
C ASP A 184 -14.43 -6.61 -23.28
N TYR A 185 -15.42 -5.99 -22.61
CA TYR A 185 -15.24 -4.69 -21.97
C TYR A 185 -14.22 -4.79 -20.82
N PHE A 186 -14.38 -5.79 -19.94
CA PHE A 186 -13.52 -5.99 -18.78
C PHE A 186 -12.10 -6.41 -19.18
N GLU A 187 -11.96 -7.21 -20.22
CA GLU A 187 -10.65 -7.58 -20.76
C GLU A 187 -9.90 -6.40 -21.35
N ARG A 188 -10.54 -5.62 -22.23
CA ARG A 188 -9.93 -4.41 -22.82
C ARG A 188 -9.54 -3.43 -21.75
N ARG A 189 -10.41 -3.21 -20.76
CA ARG A 189 -10.14 -2.36 -19.61
C ARG A 189 -8.94 -2.85 -18.78
N ARG A 190 -8.83 -4.15 -18.53
CA ARG A 190 -7.68 -4.75 -17.83
C ARG A 190 -6.38 -4.54 -18.63
N LYS A 191 -6.41 -4.81 -19.94
CA LYS A 191 -5.27 -4.59 -20.84
C LYS A 191 -4.86 -3.12 -20.85
N GLN A 192 -5.82 -2.19 -20.92
CA GLN A 192 -5.53 -0.76 -20.87
C GLN A 192 -4.93 -0.33 -19.54
N HIS A 193 -5.48 -0.78 -18.41
CA HIS A 193 -4.92 -0.46 -17.09
C HIS A 193 -3.49 -0.98 -16.94
N LYS A 194 -3.20 -2.18 -17.48
CA LYS A 194 -1.85 -2.73 -17.50
C LYS A 194 -0.89 -1.84 -18.30
N LYS A 195 -1.30 -1.37 -19.48
CA LYS A 195 -0.52 -0.42 -20.29
C LYS A 195 -0.30 0.90 -19.56
N ASP A 196 -1.35 1.49 -18.99
CA ASP A 196 -1.27 2.74 -18.22
C ASP A 196 -0.27 2.59 -17.05
N LYS A 197 -0.27 1.43 -16.39
CA LYS A 197 0.70 1.09 -15.35
C LYS A 197 2.13 0.96 -15.85
N GLU A 198 2.34 0.24 -16.96
CA GLU A 198 3.66 0.07 -17.57
C GLU A 198 4.23 1.44 -17.97
N THR A 199 3.44 2.27 -18.67
CA THR A 199 3.83 3.64 -19.04
C THR A 199 4.17 4.48 -17.83
N ALA A 200 3.32 4.46 -16.78
CA ALA A 200 3.59 5.23 -15.56
C ALA A 200 4.84 4.73 -14.83
N TYR A 201 5.08 3.42 -14.85
CA TYR A 201 6.30 2.84 -14.29
C TYR A 201 7.52 3.31 -15.07
N PHE A 202 7.53 3.19 -16.39
CA PHE A 202 8.62 3.66 -17.26
C PHE A 202 8.82 5.18 -17.19
N SER A 203 7.80 5.98 -16.90
CA SER A 203 8.00 7.43 -16.66
C SER A 203 8.60 7.75 -15.29
N SER A 204 8.61 6.79 -14.37
CA SER A 204 9.19 6.99 -13.03
C SER A 204 10.72 6.93 -13.11
N THR A 205 11.37 7.89 -12.44
CA THR A 205 12.83 8.03 -12.41
C THR A 205 13.56 6.76 -11.95
N ALA A 206 12.93 5.95 -11.08
CA ALA A 206 13.48 4.69 -10.59
C ALA A 206 13.34 3.52 -11.58
N ALA A 207 12.42 3.57 -12.54
CA ALA A 207 12.31 2.54 -13.58
C ALA A 207 13.21 2.82 -14.78
N LEU A 208 13.35 4.09 -15.19
CA LEU A 208 14.22 4.51 -16.31
C LEU A 208 15.68 4.09 -16.10
N SER A 209 16.11 4.01 -14.84
CA SER A 209 17.48 3.70 -14.46
C SER A 209 17.75 2.23 -14.18
N GLY A 210 16.78 1.33 -14.37
CA GLY A 210 16.92 -0.06 -13.93
C GLY A 210 17.26 -0.14 -12.43
N TYR A 211 16.74 0.78 -11.63
CA TYR A 211 17.25 1.05 -10.27
C TYR A 211 17.19 -0.18 -9.37
N TYR A 212 16.22 -1.05 -9.60
CA TYR A 212 16.00 -2.30 -8.88
C TYR A 212 16.43 -3.55 -9.64
N ALA A 213 17.06 -3.39 -10.80
CA ALA A 213 17.75 -4.48 -11.49
C ALA A 213 19.10 -4.69 -10.80
N LEU A 214 19.22 -5.83 -10.12
CA LEU A 214 20.44 -6.46 -9.66
C LEU A 214 20.23 -7.97 -9.77
#